data_AF-A0A441USQ0-F1
#
_entry.id   AF-A0A441USQ0-F1
#
_cell.length_a   1.000
_cell.length_b   1.000
_cell.length_c   1.000
_cell.angle_alpha   90.00
_cell.angle_beta   90.00
_cell.angle_gamma   90.00
#
_symmetry.space_group_name_H-M   'P 1'
#
loop_
_entity.id
_entity.type
_entity.pdbx_description
1 polymer ?
#
loop_
_entity_poly.entity_id
_entity_poly.type
_entity_poly.pdbx_seq_one_letter_code
_entity_poly.pdbx_strand_id
1 'polypeptide(L)' 'AQRDFFGAHGFERIDGPGAFHGPWGSGAAG' A
#
# COMPACT_ATOMS: atom_id res chain seq x y z
N ALA A 1 -5.24 0.57 2.71
CA ALA A 1 -5.07 -0.57 1.78
C ALA A 1 -6.05 -0.53 0.60
N GLN A 2 -7.37 -0.69 0.75
CA GLN A 2 -8.28 -0.76 -0.43
C GLN A 2 -8.26 0.48 -1.34
N ARG A 3 -8.29 1.70 -0.77
CA ARG A 3 -8.11 2.96 -1.53
C ARG A 3 -6.77 3.00 -2.26
N ASP A 4 -5.74 2.45 -1.64
CA ASP A 4 -4.41 2.39 -2.22
C ASP A 4 -4.35 1.39 -3.39
N PHE A 5 -4.97 0.23 -3.23
CA PHE A 5 -5.06 -0.82 -4.25
C PHE A 5 -5.67 -0.31 -5.57
N PHE A 6 -6.77 0.43 -5.52
CA PHE A 6 -7.46 0.93 -6.73
C PHE A 6 -7.01 2.32 -7.18
N GLY A 7 -6.37 3.12 -6.30
CA GLY A 7 -6.18 4.55 -6.55
C GLY A 7 -4.83 5.12 -6.13
N ALA A 8 -3.84 4.29 -5.79
CA ALA A 8 -2.51 4.72 -5.35
C ALA A 8 -2.55 5.82 -4.26
N HIS A 9 -3.53 5.73 -3.36
CA HIS A 9 -3.76 6.72 -2.32
C HIS A 9 -2.94 6.50 -1.04
N GLY A 10 -2.14 5.43 -0.96
CA GLY A 10 -1.33 5.08 0.19
C GLY A 10 -2.11 4.65 1.44
N PHE A 11 -1.39 4.24 2.48
CA PHE A 11 -1.90 3.99 3.83
C PHE A 11 -0.81 4.20 4.89
N GLU A 12 -1.22 4.38 6.15
CA GLU A 12 -0.31 4.45 7.31
C GLU A 12 -0.20 3.09 8.01
N ARG A 13 0.94 2.83 8.66
CA ARG A 13 1.13 1.62 9.48
C ARG A 13 1.01 1.93 10.97
N ILE A 14 0.63 0.93 11.74
CA ILE A 14 0.47 1.07 13.21
C ILE A 14 1.80 1.08 13.97
N ASP A 15 2.87 0.59 13.33
CA ASP A 15 4.21 0.46 13.91
C ASP A 15 5.11 1.67 13.63
N GLY A 16 4.62 2.67 12.89
CA GLY A 16 5.36 3.89 12.68
C GLY A 16 4.68 4.87 11.72
N PRO A 17 5.01 6.16 11.84
CA PRO A 17 4.50 7.18 10.94
C PRO A 17 5.02 7.01 9.51
N GLY A 18 4.20 7.36 8.52
CA GLY A 18 4.57 7.37 7.11
C GLY A 18 3.43 6.93 6.18
N ALA A 19 3.53 7.33 4.91
CA ALA A 19 2.62 6.88 3.86
C ALA A 19 3.28 5.77 3.04
N PHE A 20 2.59 4.63 2.91
CA PHE A 20 3.08 3.43 2.24
C PHE A 20 2.15 3.04 1.11
N HIS A 21 2.71 2.48 0.04
CA HIS A 21 1.96 1.80 -1.02
C HIS A 21 2.17 0.30 -0.91
N GLY A 22 1.09 -0.48 -1.06
CA GLY A 22 1.21 -1.92 -1.13
C GLY A 22 1.64 -2.38 -2.52
N PRO A 23 2.19 -3.59 -2.64
CA PRO A 23 2.66 -4.10 -3.91
C PRO A 23 1.44 -4.73 -4.61
N TRP A 24 0.67 -3.93 -5.35
CA TRP A 24 -0.61 -4.39 -5.92
C TRP A 24 -0.50 -4.89 -7.38
N GLY A 25 0.68 -4.80 -7.98
CA GLY A 25 0.94 -5.23 -9.37
C GLY A 25 1.11 -6.74 -9.53
N SER A 26 1.12 -7.22 -10.79
CA SER A 26 1.10 -8.64 -11.17
C SER A 26 2.29 -9.51 -10.73
N GLY A 27 3.27 -8.98 -9.99
CA GLY A 27 4.47 -9.70 -9.54
C GLY A 27 4.82 -9.47 -8.07
N ALA A 28 3.86 -9.04 -7.25
CA ALA A 28 4.11 -8.55 -5.90
C ALA A 28 4.21 -9.59 -4.78
N ALA A 29 4.12 -10.88 -5.12
CA ALA A 29 4.48 -11.98 -4.24
C ALA A 29 5.65 -12.74 -4.87
N GLY A 30 6.84 -12.16 -4.78
CA GLY A 30 8.12 -12.85 -4.95
C GLY A 30 8.79 -12.96 -3.61
#